data_AF-A0A370VPS3-F1
#
_entry.id   AF-A0A370VPS3-F1
#
_cell.length_a   1.000
_cell.length_b   1.000
_cell.length_c   1.000
_cell.angle_alpha   90.00
_cell.angle_beta   90.00
_cell.angle_gamma   90.00
#
_symmetry.space_group_name_H-M   'P 1'
#
loop_
_entity.id
_entity.type
_entity.pdbx_description
1 polymer ?
#
loop_
_entity_poly.entity_id
_entity_poly.type
_entity_poly.pdbx_seq_one_letter_code
_entity_poly.pdbx_strand_id
1 'polypeptide(L)'
;MWLPGGSLQRLDSMLIGYRAAMAVHGIEEDFPFWSPGVQGPFAEWLWQRLRRRSSVGWATEVEREAQDAGVPAVELFFSLWDEYRAEPSQPEG
;
A
#
# COMPACT_ATOMS: atom_id res chain seq x y z
N MET A 1 5.32 -6.97 -12.97
CA MET A 1 6.35 -7.18 -11.92
C MET A 1 6.18 -8.59 -11.37
N TRP A 2 7.24 -9.40 -11.28
CA TRP A 2 7.17 -10.75 -10.71
C TRP A 2 7.44 -10.68 -9.20
N LEU A 3 6.47 -11.09 -8.38
CA LEU A 3 6.62 -11.21 -6.93
C LEU A 3 6.75 -12.70 -6.59
N PRO A 4 7.90 -13.17 -6.06
CA PRO A 4 8.07 -14.58 -5.73
C PRO A 4 7.05 -14.99 -4.66
N GLY A 5 6.10 -15.85 -5.04
CA GLY A 5 5.00 -16.31 -4.17
C GLY A 5 3.77 -15.39 -4.11
N GLY A 6 3.75 -14.27 -4.84
CA GLY A 6 2.58 -13.38 -4.93
C GLY A 6 2.16 -12.68 -3.64
N SER A 7 2.96 -12.78 -2.57
CA SER A 7 2.62 -12.19 -1.27
C SER A 7 2.95 -10.70 -1.21
N LEU A 8 1.94 -9.91 -0.83
CA LEU A 8 2.09 -8.48 -0.59
C LEU A 8 2.84 -8.20 0.70
N GLN A 9 2.86 -9.12 1.67
CA GLN A 9 3.69 -8.98 2.87
C GLN A 9 5.18 -8.98 2.53
N ARG A 10 5.58 -9.77 1.52
CA ARG A 10 6.95 -9.75 1.01
C ARG A 10 7.24 -8.44 0.29
N LEU A 11 6.29 -7.89 -0.47
CA LEU A 11 6.42 -6.57 -1.07
C LEU A 11 6.59 -5.48 0.01
N ASP A 12 5.75 -5.50 1.05
CA ASP A 12 5.85 -4.56 2.17
C ASP A 12 7.22 -4.65 2.87
N SER A 13 7.74 -5.86 3.06
CA SER A 13 9.10 -6.07 3.58
C SER A 13 10.19 -5.47 2.67
N MET A 14 10.03 -5.54 1.35
CA MET A 14 10.96 -4.91 0.39
C MET A 14 10.88 -3.37 0.45
N LEU A 15 9.67 -2.82 0.64
CA LEU A 15 9.46 -1.38 0.77
C LEU A 15 10.15 -0.80 2.02
N ILE A 16 10.32 -1.58 3.09
CA ILE A 16 11.14 -1.18 4.24
C ILE A 16 12.60 -0.96 3.83
N GLY A 17 13.18 -1.90 3.10
CA GLY A 17 14.56 -1.78 2.61
C GLY A 17 14.71 -0.59 1.65
N TYR A 18 13.74 -0.39 0.76
CA TYR A 18 13.70 0.75 -0.14
C TYR A 18 13.67 2.08 0.63
N ARG A 19 12.77 2.21 1.60
CA ARG A 19 12.64 3.44 2.41
C ARG A 19 13.89 3.73 3.22
N ALA A 20 14.54 2.69 3.77
CA ALA A 20 15.82 2.84 4.47
C ALA A 20 16.92 3.34 3.53
N ALA A 21 17.01 2.79 2.31
CA ALA A 21 17.98 3.23 1.31
C ALA A 21 17.75 4.71 0.91
N MET A 22 16.49 5.10 0.65
CA MET A 22 16.16 6.51 0.37
C MET A 22 16.62 7.45 1.48
N ALA A 23 16.40 7.06 2.74
CA ALA A 23 16.82 7.86 3.90
C ALA A 23 18.35 8.00 3.98
N VAL A 24 19.10 6.91 3.76
CA VAL A 24 20.58 6.93 3.75
C VAL A 24 21.12 7.83 2.62
N HIS A 25 20.46 7.82 1.47
CA HIS A 25 20.88 8.58 0.30
C HIS A 25 20.30 9.99 0.23
N GLY A 26 19.48 10.41 1.19
CA GLY A 26 18.85 11.75 1.20
C GLY A 26 17.88 11.97 0.04
N ILE A 27 17.22 10.91 -0.44
CA ILE A 27 16.25 10.98 -1.53
C ILE A 27 14.88 11.39 -0.96
N GLU A 28 14.37 12.52 -1.44
CA GLU A 28 13.01 12.99 -1.16
C GLU A 28 12.07 12.48 -2.26
N GLU A 29 11.45 11.34 -2.01
CA GLU A 29 10.37 10.78 -2.83
C GLU A 29 9.13 10.57 -1.96
N ASP A 30 7.95 10.82 -2.55
CA ASP A 30 6.68 10.53 -1.92
C ASP A 30 6.56 9.03 -1.63
N PHE A 31 6.40 8.69 -0.36
CA PHE A 31 6.27 7.32 0.11
C PHE A 31 4.95 7.16 0.87
N PRO A 32 3.85 6.79 0.18
CA PRO A 32 2.50 6.84 0.76
C PRO A 32 2.12 5.61 1.58
N PHE A 33 3.04 4.66 1.78
CA PHE A 33 2.74 3.39 2.46
C PHE A 33 2.77 3.51 3.98
N TRP A 34 3.76 4.22 4.54
CA TRP A 34 3.90 4.45 5.98
C TRP A 34 5.04 5.42 6.31
N SER A 35 4.99 5.98 7.52
CA SER A 35 6.12 6.65 8.16
C SER A 35 6.44 5.95 9.49
N PRO A 36 7.62 6.16 10.11
CA PRO A 36 7.93 5.55 11.40
C PRO A 36 6.82 5.79 12.43
N GLY A 37 6.13 4.72 12.83
CA GLY A 37 5.04 4.76 13.81
C GLY A 37 3.67 5.23 13.29
N VAL A 38 3.51 5.53 12.00
CA VAL A 38 2.26 6.08 11.44
C VAL A 38 1.89 5.37 10.13
N GLN A 39 0.62 5.04 9.95
CA GLN A 39 0.10 4.51 8.68
C GLN A 39 0.21 5.57 7.58
N GLY A 40 0.47 5.13 6.34
CA GLY A 40 0.58 6.05 5.21
C GLY A 40 -0.78 6.36 4.57
N PRO A 41 -0.84 7.43 3.75
CA PRO A 41 -2.08 7.87 3.10
C PRO A 41 -2.72 6.80 2.20
N PHE A 42 -1.95 5.86 1.63
CA PHE A 42 -2.52 4.73 0.88
C PHE A 42 -3.38 3.82 1.78
N ALA A 43 -2.91 3.52 3.00
CA ALA A 43 -3.66 2.69 3.93
C ALA A 43 -4.92 3.42 4.42
N GLU A 44 -4.83 4.72 4.68
CA GLU A 44 -5.98 5.54 5.07
C GLU A 44 -7.05 5.58 3.97
N TRP A 45 -6.62 5.81 2.72
CA TRP A 45 -7.49 5.74 1.55
C TRP A 45 -8.15 4.37 1.42
N LEU A 46 -7.38 3.29 1.59
CA LEU A 46 -7.89 1.92 1.52
C LEU A 46 -8.99 1.67 2.56
N TRP A 47 -8.82 2.16 3.79
CA TRP A 47 -9.84 2.05 4.85
C TRP A 47 -11.13 2.80 4.51
N GLN A 48 -11.01 3.98 3.92
CA GLN A 48 -12.18 4.73 3.46
C GLN A 48 -12.91 3.98 2.35
N ARG A 49 -12.16 3.45 1.37
CA ARG A 49 -12.70 2.66 0.27
C ARG A 49 -13.43 1.41 0.75
N LEU A 50 -12.81 0.63 1.64
CA LEU A 50 -13.39 -0.59 2.20
C LEU A 50 -14.46 -0.32 3.28
N ARG A 51 -14.68 0.96 3.64
CA ARG A 51 -15.55 1.41 4.73
C ARG A 51 -15.30 0.70 6.07
N ARG A 52 -14.04 0.34 6.32
CA ARG A 52 -13.61 -0.31 7.57
C ARG A 52 -12.18 0.11 7.92
N ARG A 53 -11.90 0.23 9.21
CA ARG A 53 -10.53 0.38 9.70
C ARG A 53 -9.96 -0.99 9.98
N SER A 54 -8.68 -1.18 9.66
CA SER A 54 -7.95 -2.38 10.00
C SER A 54 -6.80 -2.05 10.95
N SER A 55 -6.62 -2.91 11.95
CA SER A 55 -5.43 -2.90 12.80
C SER A 55 -4.26 -3.64 12.15
N VAL A 56 -4.50 -4.39 11.07
CA VAL A 56 -3.45 -5.01 10.26
C VAL A 56 -3.04 -4.08 9.12
N GLY A 57 -1.80 -4.22 8.65
CA GLY A 57 -1.26 -3.41 7.56
C GLY A 57 -2.00 -3.63 6.23
N TRP A 58 -1.87 -2.67 5.32
CA TRP A 58 -2.52 -2.67 4.00
C TRP A 58 -2.30 -4.00 3.25
N ALA A 59 -1.10 -4.57 3.31
CA ALA A 59 -0.75 -5.79 2.59
C ALA A 59 -1.61 -6.99 3.01
N THR A 60 -1.77 -7.20 4.32
CA THR A 60 -2.62 -8.28 4.85
C THR A 60 -4.08 -8.07 4.49
N GLU A 61 -4.54 -6.82 4.44
CA GLU A 61 -5.93 -6.56 4.07
C GLU A 61 -6.18 -6.82 2.59
N VAL A 62 -5.30 -6.37 1.70
CA VAL A 62 -5.44 -6.60 0.27
C VAL A 62 -5.36 -8.10 -0.05
N GLU A 63 -4.50 -8.86 0.62
CA GLU A 63 -4.47 -10.33 0.48
C GLU A 63 -5.82 -10.96 0.88
N ARG A 64 -6.47 -10.45 1.94
CA ARG A 64 -7.78 -10.95 2.38
C ARG A 64 -8.89 -10.62 1.37
N GLU A 65 -8.94 -9.38 0.91
CA GLU A 65 -9.91 -8.95 -0.12
C GLU A 65 -9.72 -9.73 -1.42
N ALA A 66 -8.48 -9.97 -1.82
CA ALA A 66 -8.16 -10.76 -3.01
C ALA A 66 -8.63 -12.21 -2.87
N GLN A 67 -8.43 -12.81 -1.69
CA GLN A 67 -8.90 -14.15 -1.38
C GLN A 67 -10.42 -14.25 -1.42
N ASP A 68 -11.13 -13.26 -0.86
CA ASP A 68 -12.60 -13.21 -0.85
C ASP A 68 -13.17 -12.99 -2.27
N ALA A 69 -12.49 -12.20 -3.09
CA ALA A 69 -12.87 -11.93 -4.47
C ALA A 69 -12.40 -13.01 -5.48
N GLY A 70 -11.55 -13.95 -5.05
CA GLY A 70 -11.00 -14.99 -5.92
C GLY A 70 -10.03 -14.48 -7.00
N VAL A 71 -9.36 -13.35 -6.75
CA VAL A 71 -8.40 -12.73 -7.68
C VAL A 71 -6.98 -12.76 -7.13
N PRO A 72 -5.93 -12.65 -7.97
CA PRO A 72 -4.56 -12.57 -7.48
C PRO A 72 -4.32 -11.28 -6.67
N ALA A 73 -3.76 -11.41 -5.46
CA ALA A 73 -3.53 -10.26 -4.55
C ALA A 73 -2.68 -9.15 -5.17
N VAL A 74 -1.71 -9.52 -5.99
CA VAL A 74 -0.85 -8.56 -6.71
C VAL A 74 -1.64 -7.75 -7.72
N GLU A 75 -2.56 -8.38 -8.45
CA GLU A 75 -3.40 -7.69 -9.43
C GLU A 75 -4.38 -6.75 -8.73
N LEU A 76 -5.00 -7.21 -7.64
CA LEU A 76 -5.85 -6.35 -6.81
C LEU A 76 -5.08 -5.17 -6.24
N PHE A 77 -3.86 -5.39 -5.74
CA PHE A 77 -3.00 -4.32 -5.24
C PHE A 77 -2.75 -3.25 -6.31
N PHE A 78 -2.33 -3.63 -7.52
CA PHE A 78 -2.07 -2.66 -8.58
C PHE A 78 -3.34 -1.94 -9.03
N SER A 79 -4.49 -2.63 -9.11
CA SER A 79 -5.77 -1.97 -9.38
C SER A 79 -6.10 -0.92 -8.33
N LEU A 80 -6.00 -1.27 -7.04
CA LEU A 80 -6.24 -0.34 -5.93
C LEU A 80 -5.26 0.82 -5.92
N TRP A 81 -4.00 0.55 -6.26
CA TRP A 81 -2.96 1.57 -6.36
C TRP A 81 -3.20 2.55 -7.50
N ASP A 82 -3.64 2.07 -8.66
CA ASP A 82 -3.99 2.92 -9.78
C ASP A 82 -5.21 3.78 -9.46
N GLU A 83 -6.21 3.23 -8.75
CA GLU A 83 -7.36 4.00 -8.26
C GLU A 83 -6.94 5.08 -7.26
N TYR A 84 -6.09 4.75 -6.28
CA TYR A 84 -5.54 5.71 -5.32
C TYR A 84 -4.82 6.87 -6.01
N ARG A 85 -4.04 6.59 -7.07
CA ARG A 85 -3.30 7.61 -7.82
C ARG A 85 -4.16 8.42 -8.77
N ALA A 86 -5.32 7.90 -9.17
CA ALA A 86 -6.26 8.57 -10.05
C ALA A 86 -7.19 9.51 -9.27
N GLU A 87 -7.39 9.29 -7.96
CA GLU A 87 -8.13 10.22 -7.13
C GLU A 87 -7.37 11.54 -6.98
N PRO A 88 -8.00 12.69 -7.33
CA PRO A 88 -7.39 13.98 -7.08
C PRO A 88 -7.18 14.12 -5.57
N SER A 89 -5.95 14.36 -5.14
CA SER A 89 -5.67 14.89 -3.81
C SER A 89 -6.59 16.09 -3.62
N GLN A 90 -7.62 16.00 -2.77
CA GLN A 90 -8.54 17.12 -2.58
C GLN A 90 -7.71 18.37 -2.26
N PRO A 91 -7.83 19.47 -3.03
CA PRO A 91 -7.21 20.71 -2.61
C PRO A 91 -7.88 21.12 -1.30
N GLU A 92 -7.08 21.22 -0.24
CA GLU A 92 -7.50 21.85 1.01
C GLU A 92 -7.96 23.28 0.68
N GLY A 93 -9.22 23.58 0.99
CA GLY A 93 -9.82 24.90 0.79
C GLY A 93 -9.37 25.92 1.84
#